data_AF-A0A0C3R4Y0-F1
#
_entry.id   AF-A0A0C3R4Y0-F1
#
_cell.length_a   1.000
_cell.length_b   1.000
_cell.length_c   1.000
_cell.angle_alpha   90.00
_cell.angle_beta   90.00
_cell.angle_gamma   90.00
#
_symmetry.space_group_name_H-M   'P 1'
#
loop_
_entity.id
_entity.type
_entity.pdbx_description
1 polymer ?
#
loop_
_entity_poly.entity_id
_entity_poly.type
_entity_poly.pdbx_seq_one_letter_code
_entity_poly.pdbx_strand_id
1 'polypeptide(L)'
;MSKPSKEYQAIAEQVALNVCNTVIPMDKVPANLLEAYANLFNELLSDEEGKFSAAWEALPTSAKGLVAQAEFHGFYIANAWLQLSRVAQDIAELADSDEAIEEKEYNNIFTRLSDASLKESVKKLKKARTDRALLNSIKAVIAGK
;
A
#
# COMPACT_ATOMS: atom_id res chain seq x y z
N MET A 1 -10.13 -5.54 17.29
CA MET A 1 -9.63 -6.64 16.43
C MET A 1 -8.33 -7.18 17.03
N SER A 2 -8.07 -8.48 16.97
CA SER A 2 -6.78 -9.04 17.42
C SER A 2 -5.67 -8.62 16.46
N LYS A 3 -4.48 -8.28 16.97
CA LYS A 3 -3.32 -7.94 16.13
C LYS A 3 -3.03 -9.08 15.14
N PRO A 4 -2.64 -8.78 13.88
CA PRO A 4 -2.29 -9.81 12.90
C PRO A 4 -1.18 -10.72 13.46
N SER A 5 -1.19 -12.00 13.07
CA SER A 5 -0.13 -12.93 13.49
C SER A 5 1.23 -12.46 12.96
N LYS A 6 2.32 -12.83 13.65
CA LYS A 6 3.67 -12.48 13.18
C LYS A 6 3.95 -12.98 11.75
N GLU A 7 3.42 -14.14 11.38
CA GLU A 7 3.52 -14.69 10.03
C GLU A 7 2.79 -13.82 9.00
N TYR A 8 1.56 -13.37 9.32
CA TYR A 8 0.81 -12.45 8.46
C TYR A 8 1.59 -11.16 8.23
N GLN A 9 2.14 -10.58 9.31
CA GLN A 9 2.90 -9.34 9.24
C GLN A 9 4.15 -9.50 8.39
N ALA A 10 4.91 -10.58 8.58
CA ALA A 10 6.12 -10.85 7.81
C ALA A 10 5.84 -11.02 6.31
N ILE A 11 4.75 -11.71 5.94
CA ILE A 11 4.33 -11.85 4.54
C ILE A 11 3.95 -10.50 3.95
N ALA A 12 3.11 -9.72 4.65
CA ALA A 12 2.68 -8.41 4.18
C ALA A 12 3.87 -7.46 4.01
N GLU A 13 4.83 -7.47 4.95
CA GLU A 13 6.04 -6.65 4.91
C GLU A 13 6.94 -7.04 3.74
N GLN A 14 7.22 -8.33 3.58
CA GLN A 14 8.03 -8.83 2.47
C GLN A 14 7.42 -8.45 1.13
N VAL A 15 6.10 -8.62 0.98
CA VAL A 15 5.41 -8.26 -0.26
C VAL A 15 5.43 -6.75 -0.48
N ALA A 16 5.21 -5.95 0.56
CA ALA A 16 5.25 -4.50 0.43
C ALA A 16 6.64 -4.02 -0.03
N LEU A 17 7.71 -4.55 0.57
CA LEU A 17 9.08 -4.27 0.16
C LEU A 17 9.37 -4.72 -1.27
N ASN A 18 8.93 -5.92 -1.66
CA ASN A 18 9.09 -6.43 -3.02
C ASN A 18 8.47 -5.47 -4.04
N VAL A 19 7.22 -5.04 -3.81
CA VAL A 19 6.50 -4.13 -4.70
C VAL A 19 7.18 -2.76 -4.75
N CYS A 20 7.56 -2.19 -3.60
CA CYS A 20 8.26 -0.90 -3.55
C CYS A 20 9.60 -0.94 -4.32
N ASN A 21 10.37 -2.02 -4.17
CA ASN A 21 11.66 -2.21 -4.85
C ASN A 21 11.56 -2.26 -6.38
N THR A 22 10.38 -2.53 -6.95
CA THR A 22 10.18 -2.45 -8.41
C THR A 22 10.22 -1.01 -8.95
N VAL A 23 10.07 -0.01 -8.08
CA VAL A 23 10.02 1.40 -8.44
C VAL A 23 11.17 2.18 -7.82
N ILE A 24 11.47 1.94 -6.55
CA ILE A 24 12.52 2.64 -5.79
C ILE A 24 13.31 1.60 -5.00
N PRO A 25 14.66 1.56 -5.10
CA PRO A 25 15.48 0.68 -4.28
C PRO A 25 15.35 1.06 -2.80
N MET A 26 14.59 0.28 -2.03
CA MET A 26 14.28 0.55 -0.62
C MET A 26 15.53 0.50 0.26
N ASP A 27 16.57 -0.21 -0.16
CA ASP A 27 17.90 -0.24 0.46
C ASP A 27 18.65 1.09 0.37
N LYS A 28 18.24 1.98 -0.54
CA LYS A 28 18.84 3.31 -0.76
C LYS A 28 17.96 4.46 -0.28
N VAL A 29 16.79 4.15 0.28
CA VAL A 29 15.87 5.16 0.80
C VAL A 29 16.48 5.79 2.07
N PRO A 30 16.53 7.13 2.18
CA PRO A 30 16.96 7.83 3.38
C PRO A 30 16.23 7.37 4.64
N ALA A 31 16.93 7.35 5.79
CA ALA A 31 16.40 6.80 7.04
C ALA A 31 15.08 7.44 7.49
N ASN A 32 14.92 8.75 7.30
CA ASN A 32 13.69 9.47 7.62
C ASN A 32 12.49 9.00 6.77
N LEU A 33 12.71 8.72 5.49
CA LEU A 33 11.67 8.18 4.61
C LEU A 33 11.38 6.71 4.90
N LEU A 34 12.40 5.94 5.33
CA LEU A 34 12.21 4.57 5.76
C LEU A 34 11.38 4.48 7.06
N GLU A 35 11.59 5.41 7.99
CA GLU A 35 10.76 5.53 9.20
C GLU A 35 9.32 5.91 8.86
N ALA A 36 9.11 6.88 7.95
CA ALA A 36 7.78 7.23 7.45
C ALA A 36 7.07 6.04 6.79
N TYR A 37 7.79 5.25 5.99
CA TYR A 37 7.28 4.01 5.42
C TYR A 37 6.89 3.00 6.50
N ALA A 38 7.73 2.79 7.52
CA ALA A 38 7.45 1.85 8.60
C ALA A 38 6.21 2.26 9.41
N ASN A 39 6.02 3.55 9.65
CA ASN A 39 4.84 4.09 10.33
C ASN A 39 3.57 3.85 9.51
N LEU A 40 3.57 4.19 8.21
CA LEU A 40 2.47 3.91 7.29
C LEU A 40 2.15 2.41 7.24
N PHE A 41 3.19 1.57 7.13
CA PHE A 41 3.04 0.13 7.08
C PHE A 41 2.31 -0.38 8.32
N ASN A 42 2.75 0.03 9.51
CA ASN A 42 2.14 -0.39 10.76
C ASN A 42 0.70 0.12 10.93
N GLU A 43 0.43 1.36 10.51
CA GLU A 43 -0.91 1.96 10.57
C GLU A 43 -1.91 1.25 9.66
N LEU A 44 -1.52 0.98 8.42
CA LEU A 44 -2.41 0.29 7.49
C LEU A 44 -2.57 -1.19 7.84
N LEU A 45 -1.49 -1.85 8.30
CA LEU A 45 -1.51 -3.26 8.68
C LEU A 45 -2.34 -3.51 9.95
N SER A 46 -2.35 -2.56 10.89
CA SER A 46 -3.18 -2.67 12.10
C SER A 46 -4.66 -2.63 11.76
N ASP A 47 -5.03 -1.94 10.67
CA ASP A 47 -6.38 -1.82 10.14
C ASP A 47 -7.39 -1.47 11.24
N GLU A 48 -7.06 -0.48 12.08
CA GLU A 48 -7.88 -0.12 13.26
C GLU A 48 -9.29 0.33 12.87
N GLU A 49 -9.42 1.02 11.73
CA GLU A 49 -10.71 1.43 11.16
C GLU A 49 -11.43 0.28 10.40
N GLY A 50 -10.79 -0.88 10.24
CA GLY A 50 -11.35 -2.05 9.57
C GLY A 50 -11.59 -1.88 8.06
N LYS A 51 -10.97 -0.87 7.44
CA LYS A 51 -11.15 -0.53 6.02
C LYS A 51 -10.64 -1.63 5.10
N PHE A 52 -9.44 -2.14 5.36
CA PHE A 52 -8.88 -3.23 4.57
C PHE A 52 -9.70 -4.51 4.75
N SER A 53 -10.02 -4.86 6.01
CA SER A 53 -10.82 -6.04 6.32
C SER A 53 -12.19 -6.01 5.64
N ALA A 54 -12.89 -4.87 5.69
CA ALA A 54 -14.17 -4.69 5.02
C ALA A 54 -14.04 -4.80 3.49
N ALA A 55 -13.01 -4.17 2.90
CA ALA A 55 -12.77 -4.23 1.46
C ALA A 55 -12.39 -5.64 1.00
N TRP A 56 -11.57 -6.35 1.76
CA TRP A 56 -11.24 -7.75 1.53
C TRP A 56 -12.49 -8.60 1.60
N GLU A 57 -13.30 -8.48 2.66
CA GLU A 57 -14.49 -9.30 2.82
C GLU A 57 -15.50 -9.11 1.69
N ALA A 58 -15.65 -7.88 1.20
CA ALA A 58 -16.49 -7.53 0.06
C ALA A 58 -15.97 -8.04 -1.30
N LEU A 59 -14.74 -8.58 -1.39
CA LEU A 59 -14.26 -9.20 -2.62
C LEU A 59 -15.00 -10.50 -2.93
N PRO A 60 -15.32 -10.76 -4.21
CA PRO A 60 -15.86 -12.05 -4.61
C PRO A 60 -14.80 -13.15 -4.42
N THR A 61 -15.25 -14.38 -4.13
CA THR A 61 -14.36 -15.54 -3.92
C THR A 61 -13.38 -15.75 -5.08
N SER A 62 -13.80 -15.48 -6.32
CA SER A 62 -12.94 -15.55 -7.51
C SER A 62 -11.77 -14.57 -7.50
N ALA A 63 -11.87 -13.44 -6.79
CA ALA A 63 -10.76 -12.50 -6.59
C ALA A 63 -9.91 -12.92 -5.39
N LYS A 64 -10.54 -13.30 -4.26
CA LYS A 64 -9.83 -13.79 -3.05
C LYS A 64 -8.97 -15.02 -3.34
N GLY A 65 -9.36 -15.86 -4.30
CA GLY A 65 -8.59 -17.05 -4.69
C GLY A 65 -7.34 -16.79 -5.54
N LEU A 66 -7.06 -15.55 -5.94
CA LEU A 66 -5.91 -15.23 -6.80
C LEU A 66 -4.59 -15.08 -6.03
N VAL A 67 -4.66 -14.58 -4.79
CA VAL A 67 -3.55 -14.25 -3.88
C VAL A 67 -4.01 -14.41 -2.43
N ALA A 68 -3.09 -14.65 -1.50
CA ALA A 68 -3.42 -14.70 -0.08
C ALA A 68 -3.77 -13.31 0.47
N GLN A 69 -4.54 -13.25 1.55
CA GLN A 69 -4.96 -11.97 2.15
C GLN A 69 -3.76 -11.12 2.59
N ALA A 70 -2.75 -11.73 3.22
CA ALA A 70 -1.53 -11.04 3.65
C ALA A 70 -0.74 -10.45 2.47
N GLU A 71 -0.64 -11.20 1.37
CA GLU A 71 0.01 -10.73 0.14
C GLU A 71 -0.75 -9.53 -0.46
N PHE A 72 -2.08 -9.60 -0.50
CA PHE A 72 -2.88 -8.49 -0.99
C PHE A 72 -2.81 -7.26 -0.08
N HIS A 73 -2.73 -7.46 1.24
CA HIS A 73 -2.55 -6.37 2.20
C HIS A 73 -1.20 -5.66 1.95
N GLY A 74 -0.10 -6.41 1.86
CA GLY A 74 1.21 -5.87 1.52
C GLY A 74 1.24 -5.15 0.18
N PHE A 75 0.58 -5.73 -0.84
CA PHE A 75 0.43 -5.09 -2.16
C PHE A 75 -0.30 -3.74 -2.06
N TYR A 76 -1.41 -3.68 -1.32
CA TYR A 76 -2.14 -2.43 -1.07
C TYR A 76 -1.25 -1.40 -0.36
N ILE A 77 -0.58 -1.78 0.73
CA ILE A 77 0.28 -0.90 1.51
C ILE A 77 1.40 -0.30 0.65
N ALA A 78 2.06 -1.12 -0.16
CA ALA A 78 3.09 -0.62 -1.08
C ALA A 78 2.53 0.36 -2.11
N ASN A 79 1.35 0.10 -2.68
CA ASN A 79 0.72 1.05 -3.60
C ASN A 79 0.35 2.36 -2.88
N ALA A 80 -0.08 2.30 -1.60
CA ALA A 80 -0.38 3.49 -0.81
C ALA A 80 0.89 4.31 -0.54
N TRP A 81 1.98 3.66 -0.15
CA TRP A 81 3.30 4.30 0.00
C TRP A 81 3.74 4.99 -1.29
N LEU A 82 3.75 4.26 -2.41
CA LEU A 82 4.20 4.80 -3.69
C LEU A 82 3.34 5.98 -4.18
N GLN A 83 2.04 5.99 -3.88
CA GLN A 83 1.18 7.13 -4.16
C GLN A 83 1.48 8.32 -3.23
N LEU A 84 1.64 8.05 -1.93
CA LEU A 84 1.97 9.08 -0.95
C LEU A 84 3.32 9.72 -1.24
N SER A 85 4.35 8.93 -1.55
CA SER A 85 5.69 9.45 -1.85
C SER A 85 5.69 10.38 -3.07
N ARG A 86 4.88 10.10 -4.09
CA ARG A 86 4.74 10.99 -5.27
C ARG A 86 4.08 12.30 -4.88
N VAL A 87 2.94 12.23 -4.19
CA VAL A 87 2.21 13.43 -3.76
C VAL A 87 3.02 14.25 -2.75
N ALA A 88 3.79 13.62 -1.87
CA ALA A 88 4.66 14.29 -0.91
C ALA A 88 5.83 15.01 -1.60
N GLN A 89 6.38 14.44 -2.68
CA GLN A 89 7.37 15.13 -3.52
C GLN A 89 6.74 16.35 -4.21
N ASP A 90 5.58 16.17 -4.83
CA ASP A 90 4.85 17.27 -5.49
C ASP A 90 4.52 18.38 -4.47
N ILE A 91 4.10 18.02 -3.25
CA ILE A 91 3.84 18.94 -2.15
C ILE A 91 5.12 19.65 -1.69
N ALA A 92 6.24 18.95 -1.56
CA ALA A 92 7.50 19.55 -1.14
C ALA A 92 8.02 20.53 -2.19
N GLU A 93 7.89 20.18 -3.48
CA GLU A 93 8.22 21.07 -4.60
C GLU A 93 7.31 22.32 -4.63
N LEU A 94 6.03 22.17 -4.25
CA LEU A 94 5.11 23.30 -4.12
C LEU A 94 5.36 24.14 -2.84
N ALA A 95 5.74 23.52 -1.72
CA ALA A 95 6.00 24.20 -0.45
C ALA A 95 7.34 24.95 -0.42
N ASP A 96 8.24 24.70 -1.39
CA ASP A 96 9.37 25.59 -1.69
C ASP A 96 8.90 27.00 -2.15
N SER A 97 7.58 27.18 -2.36
CA SER A 97 6.91 28.50 -2.34
C SER A 97 6.25 28.77 -0.98
N ASP A 98 7.01 29.35 -0.03
CA ASP A 98 6.67 30.04 1.25
C ASP A 98 5.43 29.67 2.12
N GLU A 99 4.60 28.68 1.79
CA GLU A 99 3.39 28.28 2.50
C GLU A 99 3.53 26.86 3.04
N ALA A 100 3.83 26.74 4.33
CA ALA A 100 3.86 25.45 5.02
C ALA A 100 2.45 24.85 5.09
N ILE A 101 2.27 23.62 4.59
CA ILE A 101 1.00 22.89 4.69
C ILE A 101 0.73 22.54 6.16
N GLU A 102 -0.47 22.86 6.66
CA GLU A 102 -0.88 22.52 8.02
C GLU A 102 -0.97 20.99 8.22
N GLU A 103 -0.54 20.49 9.39
CA GLU A 103 -0.53 19.06 9.75
C GLU A 103 -1.91 18.38 9.53
N LYS A 104 -3.00 19.10 9.79
CA LYS A 104 -4.37 18.62 9.59
C LYS A 104 -4.69 18.40 8.11
N GLU A 105 -4.18 19.25 7.22
CA GLU A 105 -4.36 19.09 5.78
C GLU A 105 -3.53 17.91 5.27
N TYR A 106 -2.31 17.75 5.76
CA TYR A 106 -1.47 16.59 5.45
C TYR A 106 -2.15 15.26 5.86
N ASN A 107 -2.69 15.19 7.08
CA ASN A 107 -3.41 14.00 7.56
C ASN A 107 -4.67 13.70 6.72
N ASN A 108 -5.40 14.73 6.28
CA ASN A 108 -6.55 14.54 5.38
C ASN A 108 -6.13 14.04 3.98
N ILE A 109 -5.00 14.54 3.46
CA ILE A 109 -4.43 14.08 2.19
C ILE A 109 -4.03 12.61 2.31
N PHE A 110 -3.37 12.24 3.40
CA PHE A 110 -2.97 10.88 3.70
C PHE A 110 -4.16 9.91 3.68
N THR A 111 -5.22 10.18 4.45
CA THR A 111 -6.40 9.31 4.52
C THR A 111 -7.08 9.15 3.17
N ARG A 112 -7.17 10.23 2.38
CA ARG A 112 -7.73 10.16 1.02
C ARG A 112 -6.90 9.30 0.09
N LEU A 113 -5.56 9.37 0.20
CA LEU A 113 -4.64 8.61 -0.64
C LEU A 113 -4.65 7.12 -0.28
N SER A 114 -4.67 6.77 1.01
CA SER A 114 -4.79 5.39 1.43
C SER A 114 -6.12 4.77 0.97
N ASP A 115 -7.24 5.47 1.12
CA ASP A 115 -8.56 5.04 0.62
C ASP A 115 -8.57 4.87 -0.92
N ALA A 116 -7.96 5.81 -1.65
CA ALA A 116 -7.85 5.74 -3.11
C ALA A 116 -6.97 4.56 -3.56
N SER A 117 -5.85 4.33 -2.87
CA SER A 117 -4.96 3.19 -3.13
C SER A 117 -5.66 1.86 -2.88
N LEU A 118 -6.44 1.75 -1.80
CA LEU A 118 -7.22 0.55 -1.49
C LEU A 118 -8.23 0.26 -2.60
N LYS A 119 -8.97 1.29 -3.03
CA LYS A 119 -9.95 1.18 -4.11
C LYS A 119 -9.32 0.73 -5.42
N GLU A 120 -8.18 1.29 -5.80
CA GLU A 120 -7.49 0.91 -7.04
C GLU A 120 -6.86 -0.48 -6.92
N SER A 121 -6.31 -0.86 -5.77
CA SER A 121 -5.79 -2.20 -5.51
C SER A 121 -6.89 -3.27 -5.63
N VAL A 122 -8.07 -3.01 -5.06
CA VAL A 122 -9.26 -3.87 -5.21
C VAL A 122 -9.69 -3.97 -6.67
N LYS A 123 -9.67 -2.86 -7.42
CA LYS A 123 -10.02 -2.86 -8.85
C LYS A 123 -9.03 -3.68 -9.67
N LYS A 124 -7.73 -3.54 -9.43
CA LYS A 124 -6.67 -4.34 -10.07
C LYS A 124 -6.90 -5.84 -9.82
N LEU A 125 -7.15 -6.23 -8.58
CA LEU A 125 -7.40 -7.63 -8.24
C LEU A 125 -8.70 -8.17 -8.88
N LYS A 126 -9.77 -7.36 -8.91
CA LYS A 126 -11.02 -7.71 -9.61
C LYS A 126 -10.81 -7.89 -11.11
N LYS A 127 -9.97 -7.07 -11.75
CA LYS A 127 -9.65 -7.19 -13.18
C LYS A 127 -8.76 -8.40 -13.48
N ALA A 128 -7.83 -8.72 -12.59
CA ALA A 128 -6.92 -9.86 -12.73
C ALA A 128 -7.63 -11.23 -12.79
N ARG A 129 -8.91 -11.31 -12.38
CA ARG A 129 -9.73 -12.52 -12.55
C ARG A 129 -9.90 -12.95 -14.00
N THR A 130 -9.92 -11.99 -14.93
CA THR A 130 -10.14 -12.25 -16.37
C THR A 130 -8.99 -11.73 -17.23
N ASP A 131 -8.04 -11.01 -16.65
CA ASP A 131 -6.85 -10.48 -17.32
C ASP A 131 -5.60 -11.21 -16.83
N ARG A 132 -5.15 -12.20 -17.60
CA ARG A 132 -4.00 -13.05 -17.24
C ARG A 132 -2.68 -12.27 -17.22
N ALA A 133 -2.53 -11.27 -18.09
CA ALA A 133 -1.34 -10.44 -18.12
C ALA A 133 -1.25 -9.64 -16.81
N LEU A 134 -2.34 -8.99 -16.41
CA LEU A 134 -2.40 -8.27 -15.14
C LEU A 134 -2.18 -9.18 -13.93
N LEU A 135 -2.78 -10.37 -13.91
CA LEU A 135 -2.55 -11.34 -12.83
C LEU A 135 -1.07 -11.74 -12.72
N ASN A 136 -0.43 -12.01 -13.86
CA ASN A 136 0.99 -12.36 -13.89
C ASN A 136 1.85 -11.19 -13.39
N SER A 137 1.55 -9.95 -13.79
CA SER A 137 2.23 -8.76 -13.27
C SER A 137 2.08 -8.62 -11.76
N ILE A 138 0.86 -8.79 -11.22
CA ILE A 138 0.63 -8.73 -9.77
C ILE A 138 1.46 -9.80 -9.04
N LYS A 139 1.45 -11.04 -9.53
CA LYS A 139 2.23 -12.13 -8.92
C LYS A 139 3.74 -11.93 -9.05
N ALA A 140 4.21 -11.34 -10.14
CA ALA A 140 5.63 -11.02 -10.34
C ALA A 140 6.11 -10.01 -9.30
N VAL A 141 5.40 -8.89 -9.15
CA VAL A 141 5.80 -7.85 -8.18
C VAL A 141 5.66 -8.32 -6.73
N ILE A 142 4.66 -9.14 -6.41
CA ILE A 142 4.53 -9.80 -5.09
C ILE A 142 5.75 -10.70 -4.82
N ALA A 143 6.24 -11.40 -5.83
CA ALA A 143 7.41 -12.27 -5.74
C ALA A 143 8.76 -11.52 -5.84
N GLY A 144 8.75 -10.19 -6.01
CA GLY A 144 9.96 -9.38 -6.19
C GLY A 144 10.67 -9.62 -7.53
N LYS A 145 9.91 -9.87 -8.60
CA LYS A 145 10.42 -10.17 -9.96
C LYS A 145 9.99 -9.12 -10.97
#